data_AF-A0A925AUR3-F1
#
_entry.id   AF-A0A925AUR3-F1
#
_cell.length_a   1.000
_cell.length_b   1.000
_cell.length_c   1.000
_cell.angle_alpha   90.00
_cell.angle_beta   90.00
_cell.angle_gamma   90.00
#
_symmetry.space_group_name_H-M   'P 1'
#
loop_
_entity.id
_entity.type
_entity.pdbx_description
1 polymer ?
#
loop_
_entity_poly.entity_id
_entity_poly.type
_entity_poly.pdbx_seq_one_letter_code
_entity_poly.pdbx_strand_id
1 'polypeptide(L)'
;PCITNLSFTDASNGTYVSISGYRAINKDHAHIADLWTLFANPWFPDGPESTNLALLKFVPHAAEYWDAPNSKMVRFFAMAASVIAGKPMGLGEHATLVDLVATPEEMATANVNTSEK
;
A
#
# COMPACT_ATOMS: atom_id res chain seq x y z
N PRO A 1 6.77 -3.06 -17.04
CA PRO A 1 6.14 -2.99 -15.70
C PRO A 1 4.98 -1.97 -15.69
N CYS A 2 3.79 -2.37 -15.24
CA CYS A 2 2.65 -1.46 -15.14
C CYS A 2 2.64 -0.78 -13.76
N ILE A 3 2.36 0.51 -13.74
CA ILE A 3 2.20 1.28 -12.50
C ILE A 3 0.82 0.96 -11.92
N THR A 4 0.74 0.78 -10.61
CA THR A 4 -0.49 0.49 -9.87
C THR A 4 -0.51 1.33 -8.60
N ASN A 5 -1.70 1.74 -8.17
CA ASN A 5 -1.92 2.49 -6.94
C ASN A 5 -2.65 1.62 -5.91
N LEU A 6 -2.15 1.59 -4.68
CA LEU A 6 -2.82 1.02 -3.53
C LEU A 6 -3.32 2.16 -2.63
N SER A 7 -4.62 2.18 -2.34
CA SER A 7 -5.24 3.19 -1.48
C SER A 7 -5.75 2.56 -0.20
N PHE A 8 -5.35 3.12 0.93
CA PHE A 8 -5.80 2.72 2.26
C PHE A 8 -6.48 3.91 2.93
N THR A 9 -7.62 3.65 3.58
CA THR A 9 -8.40 4.71 4.21
C THR A 9 -8.89 4.29 5.59
N ASP A 10 -8.75 5.20 6.53
CA ASP A 10 -9.46 5.21 7.79
C ASP A 10 -10.20 6.54 7.92
N ALA A 11 -11.38 6.60 7.30
CA ALA A 11 -12.19 7.81 7.29
C ALA A 11 -12.63 8.27 8.70
N SER A 12 -12.64 7.35 9.68
CA SER A 12 -13.04 7.65 11.05
C SER A 12 -11.98 8.49 11.77
N ASN A 13 -10.71 8.11 11.59
CA ASN A 13 -9.55 8.82 12.12
C ASN A 13 -9.08 9.93 11.17
N GLY A 14 -9.56 9.96 9.93
CA GLY A 14 -9.17 10.95 8.93
C GLY A 14 -7.78 10.69 8.35
N THR A 15 -7.38 9.42 8.33
CA THR A 15 -6.07 8.98 7.83
C THR A 15 -6.25 8.33 6.45
N TYR A 16 -5.46 8.76 5.48
CA TYR A 16 -5.51 8.31 4.10
C TYR A 16 -4.10 8.10 3.57
N VAL A 17 -3.88 7.02 2.83
CA VAL A 17 -2.59 6.71 2.21
C VAL A 17 -2.82 6.28 0.77
N SER A 18 -2.05 6.85 -0.15
CA SER A 18 -1.99 6.44 -1.56
C SER A 18 -0.56 6.05 -1.90
N ILE A 19 -0.36 4.80 -2.33
CA ILE A 19 0.96 4.26 -2.65
C ILE A 19 1.00 3.90 -4.12
N SER A 20 1.87 4.56 -4.89
CA SER A 20 2.16 4.22 -6.27
C SER A 20 3.38 3.32 -6.35
N GLY A 21 3.33 2.34 -7.25
CA GLY A 21 4.41 1.37 -7.37
C GLY A 21 4.21 0.43 -8.55
N TYR A 22 5.09 -0.56 -8.64
CA TYR A 22 5.06 -1.57 -9.68
C TYR A 22 4.50 -2.88 -9.14
N ARG A 23 3.75 -3.59 -9.98
CA ARG A 23 3.24 -4.92 -9.64
C ARG A 23 3.81 -6.01 -10.54
N ALA A 24 3.94 -7.21 -9.97
CA ALA A 24 4.26 -8.43 -10.67
C ALA A 24 3.42 -9.59 -10.11
N ILE A 25 3.08 -10.55 -10.97
CA ILE A 25 2.48 -11.80 -10.55
C ILE A 25 3.61 -12.83 -10.43
N ASN A 26 3.70 -13.48 -9.27
CA ASN A 26 4.64 -14.55 -9.00
C ASN A 26 3.86 -15.86 -8.79
N LYS A 27 4.26 -16.93 -9.47
CA LYS A 27 3.66 -18.27 -9.39
C LYS A 27 4.61 -19.32 -8.80
N ASP A 28 5.69 -18.86 -8.18
CA ASP A 28 6.61 -19.74 -7.48
C ASP A 28 5.91 -20.44 -6.30
N HIS A 29 5.78 -21.75 -6.41
CA HIS A 29 5.13 -22.60 -5.44
C HIS A 29 5.84 -22.59 -4.07
N ALA A 30 7.18 -22.45 -4.05
CA ALA A 30 7.91 -22.39 -2.80
C ALA A 30 7.54 -21.14 -2.00
N HIS A 31 7.55 -19.98 -2.67
CA HIS A 31 7.17 -18.71 -2.05
C HIS A 31 5.68 -18.68 -1.65
N ILE A 32 4.81 -19.30 -2.45
CA ILE A 32 3.39 -19.48 -2.12
C ILE A 32 3.23 -20.29 -0.83
N ALA A 33 3.95 -21.40 -0.71
CA ALA A 33 3.92 -22.24 0.49
C ALA A 33 4.42 -21.48 1.73
N ASP A 34 5.48 -20.69 1.60
CA ASP A 34 6.05 -19.89 2.68
C ASP A 34 5.10 -18.80 3.22
N LEU A 35 4.28 -18.19 2.34
CA LEU A 35 3.32 -17.15 2.70
C LEU A 35 1.90 -17.67 2.93
N TRP A 36 1.71 -18.99 2.89
CA TRP A 36 0.39 -19.59 3.03
C TRP A 36 -0.19 -19.38 4.43
N THR A 37 -1.49 -19.10 4.50
CA THR A 37 -2.21 -19.00 5.77
C THR A 37 -3.53 -19.76 5.68
N LEU A 38 -4.01 -20.29 6.82
CA LEU A 38 -5.31 -20.98 6.88
C LEU A 38 -6.48 -20.10 6.44
N PHE A 39 -6.33 -18.78 6.51
CA PHE A 39 -7.32 -17.84 6.00
C PHE A 39 -7.49 -17.95 4.48
N ALA A 40 -6.47 -18.35 3.71
CA ALA A 40 -6.57 -18.49 2.25
C ALA A 40 -7.44 -19.69 1.80
N ASN A 41 -7.60 -20.71 2.64
CA ASN A 41 -8.27 -21.97 2.30
C ASN A 41 -9.68 -21.82 1.69
N PRO A 42 -10.58 -20.91 2.15
CA PRO A 42 -11.92 -20.77 1.57
C PRO A 42 -11.91 -20.31 0.11
N TRP A 43 -10.85 -19.62 -0.32
CA TRP A 43 -10.70 -19.13 -1.71
C TRP A 43 -9.92 -20.11 -2.58
N PHE A 44 -9.07 -20.95 -1.97
CA PHE A 44 -8.22 -21.92 -2.65
C PHE A 44 -8.29 -23.27 -1.91
N PRO A 45 -9.35 -24.07 -2.14
CA PRO A 45 -9.60 -25.31 -1.41
C PRO A 45 -8.52 -26.37 -1.61
N ASP A 46 -7.85 -26.36 -2.76
CA ASP A 46 -6.74 -27.26 -3.10
C ASP A 46 -5.44 -26.91 -2.36
N GLY A 47 -5.45 -25.83 -1.57
CA GLY A 47 -4.31 -25.41 -0.78
C GLY A 47 -3.25 -24.65 -1.58
N PRO A 48 -2.00 -24.58 -1.08
CA PRO A 48 -0.91 -23.85 -1.72
C PRO A 48 -0.50 -24.41 -3.09
N GLU A 49 -0.92 -25.63 -3.43
CA GLU A 49 -0.66 -26.27 -4.73
C GLU A 49 -1.70 -25.95 -5.81
N SER A 50 -2.68 -25.08 -5.51
CA SER A 50 -3.73 -24.74 -6.48
C SER A 50 -3.14 -24.08 -7.74
N THR A 51 -3.54 -24.56 -8.92
CA THR A 51 -3.08 -24.01 -10.22
C THR A 51 -3.67 -22.63 -10.54
N ASN A 52 -4.70 -22.23 -9.81
CA ASN A 52 -5.36 -20.93 -9.94
C ASN A 52 -4.84 -19.89 -8.93
N LEU A 53 -3.81 -20.24 -8.16
CA LEU A 53 -3.18 -19.39 -7.15
C LEU A 53 -1.96 -18.67 -7.71
N ALA A 54 -1.76 -17.41 -7.29
CA ALA A 54 -0.55 -16.67 -7.54
C ALA A 54 -0.36 -15.57 -6.47
N LEU A 55 0.89 -15.21 -6.22
CA LEU A 55 1.25 -14.07 -5.37
C LEU A 55 1.27 -12.79 -6.19
N LEU A 56 0.66 -11.74 -5.65
CA LEU A 56 0.81 -10.38 -6.16
C LEU A 56 1.96 -9.70 -5.41
N LYS A 57 3.10 -9.52 -6.08
CA LYS A 57 4.19 -8.70 -5.56
C LYS A 57 3.92 -7.24 -5.92
N PHE A 58 3.97 -6.36 -4.93
CA PHE A 58 3.90 -4.92 -5.11
C PHE A 58 5.17 -4.28 -4.56
N VAL A 59 5.81 -3.44 -5.37
CA VAL A 59 7.04 -2.71 -5.02
C VAL A 59 6.70 -1.22 -4.99
N PRO A 60 6.61 -0.61 -3.79
CA PRO A 60 6.34 0.82 -3.66
C PRO A 60 7.42 1.67 -4.32
N HIS A 61 7.02 2.76 -4.97
CA HIS A 61 7.94 3.76 -5.51
C HIS A 61 7.76 5.11 -4.80
N ALA A 62 6.51 5.56 -4.67
CA ALA A 62 6.17 6.78 -3.94
C ALA A 62 4.87 6.57 -3.16
N ALA A 63 4.74 7.24 -2.02
CA ALA A 63 3.53 7.25 -1.21
C ALA A 63 3.17 8.68 -0.81
N GLU A 64 1.88 8.98 -0.79
CA GLU A 64 1.33 10.19 -0.19
C GLU A 64 0.43 9.79 0.96
N TYR A 65 0.53 10.52 2.07
CA TYR A 65 -0.37 10.35 3.18
C TYR A 65 -0.99 11.68 3.61
N TRP A 66 -2.21 11.58 4.15
CA TRP A 66 -2.93 12.65 4.80
C TRP A 66 -3.41 12.14 6.15
N ASP A 67 -3.05 12.85 7.22
CA ASP A 67 -3.48 12.53 8.57
C ASP A 67 -4.13 13.76 9.22
N ALA A 68 -5.43 13.69 9.42
CA ALA A 68 -6.19 14.75 10.07
C ALA A 68 -6.31 14.50 11.58
N PRO A 69 -6.56 15.53 12.41
CA PRO A 69 -6.81 15.33 13.83
C PRO A 69 -7.98 14.38 14.04
N ASN A 70 -7.76 13.32 14.82
CA ASN A 70 -8.80 12.34 15.12
C ASN A 70 -10.03 12.96 15.85
N SER A 71 -9.82 14.03 16.62
CA SER A 71 -10.92 14.70 17.35
C SER A 71 -11.86 15.47 16.43
N LYS A 72 -13.11 14.98 16.30
CA LYS A 72 -14.21 15.67 15.59
C LYS A 72 -14.44 17.08 16.09
N MET A 73 -14.29 17.33 17.40
CA MET A 73 -14.42 18.67 17.98
C MET A 73 -13.32 19.60 17.48
N VAL A 74 -12.07 19.12 17.45
CA VAL A 74 -10.93 19.90 16.94
C VAL A 74 -11.15 20.25 15.45
N ARG A 75 -11.61 19.29 14.65
CA ARG A 75 -11.96 19.53 13.24
C ARG A 75 -13.10 20.55 13.08
N PHE A 76 -14.13 20.45 13.91
CA PHE A 76 -15.25 21.41 13.91
C PHE A 76 -14.80 22.83 14.29
N PHE A 77 -14.01 22.97 15.36
CA PHE A 77 -13.48 24.26 15.77
C PHE A 77 -12.59 24.89 14.70
N ALA A 78 -11.71 24.12 14.05
CA ALA A 78 -10.93 24.64 12.93
C ALA A 78 -11.78 25.01 11.72
N MET A 79 -12.84 24.26 11.43
CA MET A 79 -13.78 24.63 10.38
C MET A 79 -14.44 25.99 10.71
N ALA A 80 -14.97 26.15 11.92
CA ALA A 80 -15.55 27.40 12.37
C ALA A 80 -14.53 28.56 12.32
N ALA A 81 -13.31 28.34 12.81
CA ALA A 81 -12.23 29.33 12.75
C ALA A 81 -11.85 29.68 11.30
N SER A 82 -11.85 28.70 10.39
CA SER A 82 -11.55 28.92 8.96
C SER A 82 -12.61 29.76 8.27
N VAL A 83 -13.90 29.56 8.60
CA VAL A 83 -15.00 30.39 8.09
C VAL A 83 -14.84 31.83 8.57
N ILE A 84 -14.55 32.04 9.86
CA ILE A 84 -14.35 33.37 10.44
C ILE A 84 -13.13 34.06 9.83
N ALA A 85 -12.01 33.32 9.68
CA ALA A 85 -10.76 33.85 9.16
C ALA A 85 -10.74 34.02 7.63
N GLY A 86 -11.74 33.49 6.92
CA GLY A 86 -11.81 33.49 5.45
C GLY A 86 -10.69 32.70 4.77
N LYS A 87 -9.98 31.84 5.50
CA LYS A 87 -8.87 31.03 4.97
C LYS A 87 -8.80 29.68 5.70
N PRO A 88 -8.32 28.61 5.03
CA PRO A 88 -8.22 27.29 5.64
C PRO A 88 -7.19 27.30 6.78
N MET A 89 -7.63 26.88 7.97
CA MET A 89 -6.75 26.57 9.10
C MET A 89 -6.34 25.11 8.99
N GLY A 90 -5.16 24.86 8.41
CA GLY A 90 -4.62 23.52 8.27
C GLY A 90 -4.37 22.90 9.65
N LEU A 91 -5.05 21.79 9.95
CA LEU A 91 -4.84 21.03 11.18
C LEU A 91 -4.27 19.62 10.95
N GLY A 92 -4.21 19.17 9.69
CA GLY A 92 -3.71 17.85 9.33
C GLY A 92 -2.30 17.92 8.79
N GLU A 93 -1.57 16.82 8.95
CA GLU A 93 -0.28 16.60 8.31
C GLU A 93 -0.49 15.94 6.95
N HIS A 94 0.33 16.33 5.98
CA HIS A 94 0.44 15.61 4.72
C HIS A 94 1.89 15.61 4.29
N ALA A 95 2.34 14.51 3.71
CA ALA A 95 3.63 14.48 3.04
C ALA A 95 3.63 13.48 1.88
N THR A 96 4.47 13.79 0.90
CA THR A 96 4.81 12.91 -0.21
C THR A 96 6.18 12.32 0.07
N LEU A 97 6.24 11.00 0.12
CA LEU A 97 7.47 10.22 0.23
C LEU A 97 7.78 9.63 -1.14
N VAL A 98 8.96 9.93 -1.66
CA VAL A 98 9.46 9.39 -2.94
C VAL A 98 10.64 8.46 -2.68
N ASP A 99 11.01 7.67 -3.69
CA ASP A 99 12.17 6.77 -3.65
C ASP A 99 12.11 5.74 -2.51
N LEU A 100 10.90 5.23 -2.24
CA LEU A 100 10.63 4.27 -1.16
C LEU A 100 11.30 2.89 -1.36
N VAL A 101 11.75 2.59 -2.58
CA VAL A 101 12.53 1.40 -2.92
C VAL A 101 13.64 1.81 -3.89
N ALA A 102 14.86 1.35 -3.60
CA ALA A 102 16.06 1.67 -4.33
C ALA A 102 16.05 1.13 -5.77
N THR A 103 16.69 1.92 -6.63
CA THR A 103 17.10 1.76 -8.04
C THR A 103 16.68 0.51 -8.85
N PRO A 104 16.39 0.68 -10.16
CA PRO A 104 16.05 -0.40 -11.10
C PRO A 104 17.00 -1.62 -11.13
N GLU A 105 18.26 -1.49 -10.70
CA GLU A 105 19.24 -2.57 -10.63
C GLU A 105 18.88 -3.67 -9.62
N GLU A 106 18.30 -3.35 -8.47
CA GLU A 106 17.87 -4.37 -7.49
C GLU A 106 16.68 -5.20 -8.00
N MET A 107 15.81 -4.60 -8.83
CA MET A 107 14.72 -5.30 -9.50
C MET A 107 15.20 -6.27 -10.58
N ALA A 108 16.37 -6.04 -11.20
CA ALA A 108 16.96 -6.94 -12.18
C ALA A 108 17.59 -8.18 -11.52
N THR A 109 18.30 -8.02 -10.39
CA THR A 109 18.88 -9.13 -9.63
C THR A 109 17.85 -10.01 -8.92
N ALA A 110 16.68 -9.46 -8.54
CA ALA A 110 15.62 -10.23 -7.91
C ALA A 110 14.92 -11.24 -8.86
N ASN A 111 15.12 -11.13 -10.18
CA ASN A 111 14.59 -12.06 -11.17
C ASN A 111 15.63 -13.07 -11.70
N VAL A 112 16.92 -12.89 -11.37
CA VAL A 112 18.01 -13.75 -11.88
C VAL A 112 18.38 -14.87 -10.90
N ASN A 113 18.14 -14.70 -9.59
CA ASN A 113 18.54 -15.69 -8.58
C ASN A 113 17.51 -16.81 -8.31
N THR A 114 16.54 -17.04 -9.20
CA THR A 114 15.57 -18.15 -9.09
C THR A 114 15.70 -19.16 -10.25
N SER A 115 16.88 -19.26 -10.89
CA SER A 115 17.17 -20.32 -11.87
C SER A 115 18.44 -21.13 -11.63
N GLU A 116 19.10 -21.00 -10.47
CA GLU A 116 20.24 -21.88 -10.11
C GLU A 116 20.15 -22.31 -8.64
N LYS A 117 19.39 -23.37 -8.39
CA LYS A 117 19.91 -24.61 -7.78
C LYS A 117 18.88 -25.72 -7.84
#